data_AF-A0A820ELS5-F1
#
_entry.id   AF-A0A820ELS5-F1
#
_cell.length_a   1.000
_cell.length_b   1.000
_cell.length_c   1.000
_cell.angle_alpha   90.00
_cell.angle_beta   90.00
_cell.angle_gamma   90.00
#
_symmetry.space_group_name_H-M   'P 1'
#
loop_
_entity.id
_entity.type
_entity.pdbx_description
1 polymer ?
#
loop_
_entity_poly.entity_id
_entity_poly.type
_entity_poly.pdbx_seq_one_letter_code
_entity_poly.pdbx_strand_id
1 'polypeptide(L)'
;SKVKYCLQNTLRLLTLLFEYGQYHEVYEAITEGKRTVPIEVWLYVLPQLIARIDSSKPLVNKLIHHLLIDIGQQHPQALIYPLIVASKSIVHDREFAANRVLNNMREHSHTLIHQALIISEELIRISVLWHEKWYKGLQVALEQYSTNRNISGMIETLEPLHATIEHGSTTVNERKFLDSYGNDLTEAHEYIRRFQQTRDQNELIQAWHLYYQVFTCIRTQLANITSLELEHISPRLTINCQNLELAVPGTYEPHKSSITIRNIQSSIKIITSKQRPRKISIKGSDGYEYVFLLKGHEDLRQDERVMQLFGLVNEFL
;
A
#
# COMPACT_ATOMS: atom_id res chain seq x y z
N SER A 1 -19.86 -10.09 25.85
CA SER A 1 -20.29 -11.51 25.95
C SER A 1 -20.80 -12.06 24.61
N LYS A 2 -21.74 -11.41 23.89
CA LYS A 2 -22.31 -11.93 22.62
C LYS A 2 -21.38 -11.84 21.39
N VAL A 3 -20.64 -10.74 21.25
CA VAL A 3 -19.67 -10.51 20.16
C VAL A 3 -18.51 -11.53 20.20
N LYS A 4 -17.94 -11.75 21.39
CA LYS A 4 -16.91 -12.75 21.68
C LYS A 4 -17.24 -14.16 21.19
N TYR A 5 -18.41 -14.68 21.54
CA TYR A 5 -18.86 -16.01 21.07
C TYR A 5 -19.08 -16.02 19.55
N CYS A 6 -19.57 -14.92 19.01
CA CYS A 6 -19.79 -14.78 17.57
C CYS A 6 -18.46 -14.85 16.80
N LEU A 7 -17.44 -14.10 17.19
CA LEU A 7 -16.13 -14.11 16.53
C LEU A 7 -15.45 -15.49 16.57
N GLN A 8 -15.40 -16.13 17.75
CA GLN A 8 -14.78 -17.45 17.88
C GLN A 8 -15.50 -18.51 17.01
N ASN A 9 -16.83 -18.48 17.01
CA ASN A 9 -17.63 -19.41 16.21
C ASN A 9 -17.49 -19.14 14.71
N THR A 10 -17.45 -17.87 14.30
CA THR A 10 -17.24 -17.48 12.89
C THR A 10 -15.86 -17.91 12.40
N LEU A 11 -14.81 -17.80 13.23
CA LEU A 11 -13.47 -18.29 12.87
C LEU A 11 -13.42 -19.82 12.71
N ARG A 12 -14.13 -20.56 13.59
CA ARG A 12 -14.28 -22.02 13.43
C ARG A 12 -15.04 -22.37 12.16
N LEU A 13 -16.11 -21.63 11.84
CA LEU A 13 -16.85 -21.79 10.60
C LEU A 13 -15.97 -21.54 9.38
N LEU A 14 -15.13 -20.49 9.39
CA LEU A 14 -14.17 -20.24 8.31
C LEU A 14 -13.13 -21.36 8.18
N THR A 15 -12.71 -21.96 9.30
CA THR A 15 -11.80 -23.10 9.27
C THR A 15 -12.45 -24.28 8.53
N LEU A 16 -13.70 -24.62 8.88
CA LEU A 16 -14.46 -25.65 8.19
C LEU A 16 -14.68 -25.34 6.70
N LEU A 17 -15.02 -24.08 6.37
CA LEU A 17 -15.17 -23.62 4.99
C LEU A 17 -13.87 -23.81 4.19
N PHE A 18 -12.73 -23.37 4.73
CA PHE A 18 -11.47 -23.40 3.99
C PHE A 18 -10.89 -24.82 3.87
N GLU A 19 -11.14 -25.69 4.83
CA GLU A 19 -10.71 -27.09 4.79
C GLU A 19 -11.65 -27.93 3.91
N TYR A 20 -12.95 -27.92 4.20
CA TYR A 20 -13.94 -28.86 3.67
C TYR A 20 -14.97 -28.23 2.71
N GLY A 21 -14.96 -26.91 2.48
CA GLY A 21 -15.95 -26.24 1.64
C GLY A 21 -15.91 -26.56 0.14
N GLN A 22 -15.02 -27.46 -0.29
CA GLN A 22 -15.03 -28.03 -1.64
C GLN A 22 -15.97 -29.24 -1.76
N TYR A 23 -16.39 -29.84 -0.64
CA TYR A 23 -17.42 -30.87 -0.63
C TYR A 23 -18.79 -30.21 -0.75
N HIS A 24 -19.63 -30.75 -1.63
CA HIS A 24 -20.90 -30.14 -2.02
C HIS A 24 -21.85 -29.95 -0.83
N GLU A 25 -21.99 -30.98 0.01
CA GLU A 25 -22.82 -30.97 1.22
C GLU A 25 -22.43 -29.84 2.18
N VAL A 26 -21.12 -29.63 2.37
CA VAL A 26 -20.58 -28.56 3.23
C VAL A 26 -20.83 -27.19 2.59
N TYR A 27 -20.61 -27.05 1.28
CA TYR A 27 -20.87 -25.82 0.56
C TYR A 27 -22.35 -25.40 0.65
N GLU A 28 -23.27 -26.35 0.45
CA GLU A 28 -24.71 -26.09 0.53
C GLU A 28 -25.12 -25.68 1.95
N ALA A 29 -24.68 -26.43 2.96
CA ALA A 29 -24.97 -26.13 4.36
C ALA A 29 -24.46 -24.73 4.76
N ILE A 30 -23.25 -24.35 4.34
CA ILE A 30 -22.70 -23.01 4.62
C ILE A 30 -23.44 -21.92 3.83
N THR A 31 -23.81 -22.19 2.57
CA THR A 31 -24.53 -21.22 1.74
C THR A 31 -25.92 -20.91 2.31
N GLU A 32 -26.63 -21.92 2.80
CA GLU A 32 -27.90 -21.76 3.49
C GLU A 32 -27.72 -21.05 4.83
N GLY A 33 -26.78 -21.53 5.66
CA GLY A 33 -26.47 -20.96 6.97
C GLY A 33 -26.04 -19.48 6.91
N LYS A 34 -25.26 -19.09 5.90
CA LYS A 34 -24.82 -17.70 5.69
C LYS A 34 -25.99 -16.72 5.66
N ARG A 35 -27.14 -17.10 5.07
CA ARG A 35 -28.32 -16.22 4.96
C ARG A 35 -28.96 -15.89 6.31
N THR A 36 -28.73 -16.72 7.32
CA THR A 36 -29.26 -16.54 8.68
C THR A 36 -28.35 -15.68 9.57
N VAL A 37 -27.10 -15.45 9.15
CA VAL A 37 -26.11 -14.72 9.93
C VAL A 37 -26.12 -13.25 9.50
N PRO A 38 -26.25 -12.28 10.44
CA PRO A 38 -26.16 -10.86 10.12
C PRO A 38 -24.84 -10.53 9.41
N ILE A 39 -24.88 -9.60 8.45
CA ILE A 39 -23.73 -9.32 7.59
C ILE A 39 -22.55 -8.76 8.40
N GLU A 40 -22.84 -8.06 9.49
CA GLU A 40 -21.89 -7.40 10.39
C GLU A 40 -20.97 -8.40 11.09
N VAL A 41 -21.44 -9.64 11.29
CA VAL A 41 -20.64 -10.72 11.87
C VAL A 41 -19.43 -11.05 10.99
N TRP A 42 -19.58 -10.92 9.67
CA TRP A 42 -18.51 -11.21 8.73
C TRP A 42 -17.44 -10.12 8.69
N LEU A 43 -17.74 -8.91 9.17
CA LEU A 43 -16.77 -7.81 9.24
C LEU A 43 -15.60 -8.15 10.17
N TYR A 44 -15.86 -8.88 11.26
CA TYR A 44 -14.81 -9.27 12.21
C TYR A 44 -13.79 -10.25 11.63
N VAL A 45 -14.19 -11.01 10.60
CA VAL A 45 -13.34 -12.01 9.94
C VAL A 45 -12.94 -11.60 8.53
N LEU A 46 -13.09 -10.30 8.21
CA LEU A 46 -12.81 -9.78 6.89
C LEU A 46 -11.36 -10.00 6.45
N PRO A 47 -10.33 -9.82 7.31
CA PRO A 47 -8.95 -10.13 6.92
C PRO A 47 -8.73 -11.60 6.57
N GLN A 48 -9.44 -12.54 7.22
CA GLN A 48 -9.38 -13.96 6.92
C GLN A 48 -10.03 -14.29 5.58
N LEU A 49 -11.15 -13.63 5.24
CA LEU A 49 -11.80 -13.75 3.93
C LEU A 49 -10.90 -13.20 2.81
N ILE A 50 -10.36 -12.00 3.00
CA ILE A 50 -9.45 -11.34 2.04
C ILE A 50 -8.16 -12.15 1.86
N ALA A 51 -7.65 -12.79 2.91
CA ALA A 51 -6.47 -13.65 2.83
C ALA A 51 -6.68 -14.89 1.93
N ARG A 52 -7.94 -15.27 1.65
CA ARG A 52 -8.30 -16.43 0.81
C ARG A 52 -9.10 -16.05 -0.43
N ILE A 53 -9.10 -14.77 -0.82
CA ILE A 53 -9.81 -14.27 -2.00
C ILE A 53 -9.38 -14.99 -3.30
N ASP A 54 -8.14 -15.46 -3.34
CA ASP A 54 -7.47 -16.21 -4.42
C ASP A 54 -7.46 -17.73 -4.20
N SER A 55 -8.40 -18.27 -3.41
CA SER A 55 -8.51 -19.71 -3.19
C SER A 55 -8.63 -20.49 -4.51
N SER A 56 -7.78 -21.50 -4.70
CA SER A 56 -7.82 -22.41 -5.85
C SER A 56 -9.01 -23.39 -5.83
N LYS A 57 -9.68 -23.55 -4.68
CA LYS A 57 -10.90 -24.36 -4.53
C LYS A 57 -12.11 -23.60 -5.10
N PRO A 58 -12.73 -24.04 -6.23
CA PRO A 58 -13.74 -23.25 -6.94
C PRO A 58 -14.99 -22.93 -6.12
N LEU A 59 -15.50 -23.88 -5.33
CA LEU A 59 -16.71 -23.66 -4.51
C LEU A 59 -16.45 -22.68 -3.37
N VAL A 60 -15.29 -22.82 -2.72
CA VAL A 60 -14.84 -21.90 -1.67
C VAL A 60 -14.63 -20.50 -2.24
N ASN A 61 -13.95 -20.38 -3.39
CA ASN A 61 -13.75 -19.10 -4.07
C ASN A 61 -15.10 -18.42 -4.36
N LYS A 62 -16.03 -19.14 -4.99
CA LYS A 62 -17.37 -18.63 -5.29
C LYS A 62 -18.08 -18.10 -4.03
N LEU A 63 -18.04 -18.85 -2.92
CA LEU A 63 -18.68 -18.45 -1.67
C LEU A 63 -18.04 -17.19 -1.07
N ILE A 64 -16.70 -17.11 -1.02
CA ILE A 64 -15.97 -15.93 -0.53
C ILE A 64 -16.35 -14.72 -1.38
N HIS A 65 -16.31 -14.82 -2.70
CA HIS A 65 -16.62 -13.70 -3.57
C HIS A 65 -18.05 -13.20 -3.42
N HIS A 66 -19.04 -14.10 -3.35
CA HIS A 66 -20.42 -13.68 -3.07
C HIS A 66 -20.54 -13.00 -1.72
N LEU A 67 -19.88 -13.51 -0.67
CA LEU A 67 -19.90 -12.87 0.64
C LEU A 67 -19.24 -11.49 0.63
N LEU A 68 -18.10 -11.32 -0.05
CA LEU A 68 -17.45 -10.01 -0.17
C LEU A 68 -18.31 -9.01 -0.97
N ILE A 69 -19.02 -9.48 -2.00
CA ILE A 69 -19.99 -8.65 -2.74
C ILE A 69 -21.13 -8.21 -1.81
N ASP A 70 -21.73 -9.12 -1.06
CA ASP A 70 -22.81 -8.81 -0.11
C ASP A 70 -22.35 -7.82 0.97
N ILE A 71 -21.13 -8.00 1.50
CA ILE A 71 -20.51 -7.05 2.44
C ILE A 71 -20.29 -5.71 1.76
N GLY A 72 -19.80 -5.69 0.52
CA GLY A 72 -19.55 -4.47 -0.24
C GLY A 72 -20.80 -3.63 -0.46
N GLN A 73 -21.96 -4.26 -0.65
CA GLN A 73 -23.24 -3.58 -0.83
C GLN A 73 -23.73 -2.85 0.43
N GLN A 74 -23.46 -3.40 1.62
CA GLN A 74 -23.97 -2.84 2.89
C GLN A 74 -22.92 -2.06 3.67
N HIS A 75 -21.66 -2.48 3.62
CA HIS A 75 -20.53 -1.94 4.38
C HIS A 75 -19.31 -1.64 3.50
N PRO A 76 -19.44 -0.81 2.44
CA PRO A 76 -18.35 -0.59 1.48
C PRO A 76 -17.09 0.01 2.12
N GLN A 77 -17.24 0.84 3.15
CA GLN A 77 -16.13 1.45 3.89
C GLN A 77 -15.21 0.41 4.57
N ALA A 78 -15.77 -0.68 5.08
CA ALA A 78 -14.99 -1.75 5.72
C ALA A 78 -14.11 -2.50 4.72
N LEU A 79 -14.57 -2.59 3.47
CA LEU A 79 -14.00 -3.47 2.47
C LEU A 79 -12.95 -2.77 1.58
N ILE A 80 -12.98 -1.44 1.55
CA ILE A 80 -12.25 -0.65 0.56
C ILE A 80 -10.72 -0.75 0.70
N TYR A 81 -10.17 -0.56 1.90
CA TYR A 81 -8.72 -0.63 2.11
C TYR A 81 -8.18 -2.06 1.92
N PRO A 82 -8.80 -3.12 2.50
CA PRO A 82 -8.36 -4.49 2.25
C PRO A 82 -8.39 -4.88 0.76
N LEU A 83 -9.42 -4.47 0.02
CA LEU A 83 -9.49 -4.76 -1.42
C LEU A 83 -8.48 -3.98 -2.24
N ILE A 84 -8.26 -2.69 -1.97
CA ILE A 84 -7.25 -1.88 -2.69
C ILE A 84 -5.85 -2.44 -2.47
N VAL A 85 -5.54 -2.93 -1.27
CA VAL A 85 -4.27 -3.61 -1.01
C VAL A 85 -4.19 -4.92 -1.80
N ALA A 86 -5.27 -5.71 -1.82
CA ALA A 86 -5.31 -6.96 -2.57
C ALA A 86 -5.24 -6.74 -4.10
N SER A 87 -5.80 -5.65 -4.62
CA SER A 87 -5.80 -5.32 -6.05
C SER A 87 -4.44 -4.85 -6.57
N LYS A 88 -3.48 -4.58 -5.69
CA LYS A 88 -2.08 -4.24 -6.02
C LYS A 88 -1.13 -5.43 -5.81
N SER A 89 -1.68 -6.63 -5.64
CA SER A 89 -0.91 -7.86 -5.45
C SER A 89 -0.07 -8.22 -6.68
N ILE A 90 1.14 -8.75 -6.44
CA ILE A 90 2.00 -9.33 -7.50
C ILE A 90 1.45 -10.68 -7.97
N VAL A 91 0.72 -11.40 -7.11
CA VAL A 91 0.00 -12.63 -7.48
C VAL A 91 -1.24 -12.26 -8.30
N HIS A 92 -1.28 -12.69 -9.56
CA HIS A 92 -2.33 -12.31 -10.52
C HIS A 92 -3.72 -12.78 -10.09
N ASP A 93 -3.89 -14.03 -9.65
CA ASP A 93 -5.21 -14.54 -9.24
C ASP A 93 -5.82 -13.69 -8.11
N ARG A 94 -4.99 -13.21 -7.19
CA ARG A 94 -5.37 -12.33 -6.09
C ARG A 94 -5.75 -10.93 -6.56
N GLU A 95 -4.94 -10.35 -7.44
CA GLU A 95 -5.20 -9.06 -8.05
C GLU A 95 -6.52 -9.10 -8.85
N PHE A 96 -6.67 -10.09 -9.73
CA PHE A 96 -7.87 -10.31 -10.53
C PHE A 96 -9.12 -10.49 -9.65
N ALA A 97 -9.03 -11.33 -8.62
CA ALA A 97 -10.13 -11.58 -7.71
C ALA A 97 -10.55 -10.32 -6.94
N ALA A 98 -9.59 -9.54 -6.43
CA ALA A 98 -9.87 -8.28 -5.75
C ALA A 98 -10.49 -7.24 -6.69
N ASN A 99 -9.94 -7.09 -7.90
CA ASN A 99 -10.47 -6.18 -8.91
C ASN A 99 -11.88 -6.57 -9.36
N ARG A 100 -12.22 -7.86 -9.39
CA ARG A 100 -13.59 -8.32 -9.66
C ARG A 100 -14.58 -7.79 -8.62
N VAL A 101 -14.24 -7.87 -7.33
CA VAL A 101 -15.11 -7.37 -6.25
C VAL A 101 -15.18 -5.85 -6.28
N LEU A 102 -14.05 -5.15 -6.45
CA LEU A 102 -14.02 -3.69 -6.59
C LEU A 102 -14.87 -3.21 -7.78
N ASN A 103 -14.81 -3.89 -8.92
CA ASN A 103 -15.61 -3.55 -10.09
C ASN A 103 -17.10 -3.69 -9.84
N ASN A 104 -17.53 -4.74 -9.12
CA ASN A 104 -18.93 -4.84 -8.72
C ASN A 104 -19.32 -3.72 -7.75
N MET A 105 -18.48 -3.39 -6.78
CA MET A 105 -18.75 -2.29 -5.86
C MET A 105 -18.80 -0.91 -6.54
N ARG A 106 -18.14 -0.73 -7.69
CA ARG A 106 -18.21 0.52 -8.47
C ARG A 106 -19.62 0.83 -8.98
N GLU A 107 -20.50 -0.17 -9.10
CA GLU A 107 -21.88 0.04 -9.54
C GLU A 107 -22.69 0.90 -8.55
N HIS A 108 -22.38 0.82 -7.26
CA HIS A 108 -23.11 1.55 -6.20
C HIS A 108 -22.23 2.52 -5.38
N SER A 109 -20.90 2.35 -5.39
CA SER A 109 -19.96 3.14 -4.58
C SER A 109 -18.77 3.65 -5.42
N HIS A 110 -19.05 4.07 -6.66
CA HIS A 110 -18.04 4.58 -7.60
C HIS A 110 -17.15 5.69 -6.99
N THR A 111 -17.76 6.74 -6.43
CA THR A 111 -17.06 7.90 -5.87
C THR A 111 -16.14 7.49 -4.73
N LEU A 112 -16.65 6.70 -3.79
CA LEU A 112 -15.90 6.17 -2.66
C LEU A 112 -14.66 5.38 -3.11
N ILE A 113 -14.80 4.49 -4.10
CA ILE A 113 -13.69 3.69 -4.66
C ILE A 113 -12.66 4.57 -5.36
N HIS A 114 -13.13 5.52 -6.17
CA HIS A 114 -12.25 6.45 -6.85
C HIS A 114 -11.42 7.29 -5.86
N GLN A 115 -12.06 7.82 -4.81
CA GLN A 115 -11.38 8.57 -3.74
C GLN A 115 -10.32 7.71 -3.04
N ALA A 116 -10.68 6.48 -2.66
CA ALA A 116 -9.77 5.57 -1.97
C ALA A 116 -8.57 5.13 -2.83
N LEU A 117 -8.75 4.94 -4.14
CA LEU A 117 -7.67 4.63 -5.06
C LEU A 117 -6.65 5.77 -5.16
N ILE A 118 -7.12 7.02 -5.35
CA ILE A 118 -6.26 8.21 -5.37
C ILE A 118 -5.48 8.33 -4.06
N ILE A 119 -6.18 8.19 -2.93
CA ILE A 119 -5.53 8.27 -1.61
C ILE A 119 -4.46 7.19 -1.47
N SER A 120 -4.78 5.94 -1.80
CA SER A 120 -3.83 4.84 -1.69
C SER A 120 -2.60 5.04 -2.56
N GLU A 121 -2.77 5.42 -3.83
CA GLU A 121 -1.65 5.70 -4.74
C GLU A 121 -0.73 6.79 -4.21
N GLU A 122 -1.31 7.90 -3.78
CA GLU A 122 -0.53 9.06 -3.36
C GLU A 122 0.08 8.87 -1.97
N LEU A 123 -0.59 8.16 -1.05
CA LEU A 123 0.02 7.75 0.22
C LEU A 123 1.22 6.83 -0.01
N ILE A 124 1.17 5.91 -0.98
CA ILE A 124 2.33 5.10 -1.35
C ILE A 124 3.44 5.99 -1.92
N ARG A 125 3.12 6.95 -2.81
CA ARG A 125 4.10 7.89 -3.38
C ARG A 125 4.84 8.68 -2.30
N ILE A 126 4.12 9.27 -1.36
CA ILE A 126 4.73 10.11 -0.31
C ILE A 126 5.44 9.29 0.78
N SER A 127 5.20 7.97 0.83
CA SER A 127 5.84 7.07 1.80
C SER A 127 7.34 6.89 1.54
N VAL A 128 7.76 6.96 0.27
CA VAL A 128 9.15 6.86 -0.17
C VAL A 128 9.38 7.78 -1.38
N LEU A 129 10.08 8.89 -1.17
CA LEU A 129 10.37 9.90 -2.21
C LEU A 129 11.51 9.43 -3.14
N TRP A 130 11.63 10.04 -4.31
CA TRP A 130 12.71 9.73 -5.27
C TRP A 130 14.10 9.84 -4.64
N HIS A 131 14.37 10.90 -3.87
CA HIS A 131 15.63 11.06 -3.14
C HIS A 131 15.95 9.84 -2.27
N GLU A 132 14.97 9.26 -1.59
CA GLU A 132 15.17 8.08 -0.74
C GLU A 132 15.34 6.80 -1.56
N LYS A 133 14.56 6.63 -2.64
CA LYS A 133 14.71 5.51 -3.57
C LYS A 133 16.10 5.49 -4.19
N TRP A 134 16.56 6.63 -4.70
CA TRP A 134 17.89 6.80 -5.28
C TRP A 134 18.99 6.62 -4.24
N TYR A 135 18.88 7.23 -3.06
CA TYR A 135 19.86 7.01 -1.99
C TYR A 135 20.01 5.53 -1.64
N LYS A 136 18.89 4.83 -1.44
CA LYS A 136 18.91 3.41 -1.06
C LYS A 136 19.43 2.53 -2.20
N GLY A 137 18.99 2.77 -3.44
CA GLY A 137 19.44 2.00 -4.59
C GLY A 137 20.92 2.20 -4.90
N LEU A 138 21.41 3.45 -4.85
CA LEU A 138 22.83 3.76 -5.00
C LEU A 138 23.67 3.12 -3.90
N GLN A 139 23.18 3.09 -2.66
CA GLN A 139 23.86 2.40 -1.57
C GLN A 139 23.99 0.89 -1.84
N VAL A 140 22.93 0.24 -2.30
CA VAL A 140 22.93 -1.20 -2.62
C VAL A 140 23.81 -1.50 -3.83
N ALA A 141 23.71 -0.68 -4.89
CA ALA A 141 24.53 -0.79 -6.08
C ALA A 141 26.02 -0.62 -5.76
N LEU A 142 26.37 0.31 -4.87
CA LEU A 142 27.75 0.55 -4.43
C LEU A 142 28.32 -0.67 -3.69
N GLU A 143 27.53 -1.27 -2.79
CA GLU A 143 27.93 -2.49 -2.08
C GLU A 143 28.18 -3.66 -3.05
N GLN A 144 27.31 -3.83 -4.05
CA GLN A 144 27.48 -4.86 -5.08
C GLN A 144 28.71 -4.64 -5.95
N TYR A 145 28.99 -3.39 -6.32
CA TYR A 145 30.16 -3.02 -7.12
C TYR A 145 31.47 -3.18 -6.36
N SER A 146 31.58 -2.58 -5.16
CA SER A 146 32.83 -2.53 -4.40
C SER A 146 33.15 -3.83 -3.67
N THR A 147 32.17 -4.44 -3.00
CA THR A 147 32.40 -5.61 -2.15
C THR A 147 32.28 -6.90 -2.93
N ASN A 148 31.22 -7.03 -3.72
CA ASN A 148 30.86 -8.31 -4.38
C ASN A 148 31.40 -8.42 -5.81
N ARG A 149 31.97 -7.33 -6.37
CA ARG A 149 32.36 -7.22 -7.80
C ARG A 149 31.24 -7.67 -8.76
N ASN A 150 29.98 -7.53 -8.33
CA ASN A 150 28.81 -7.99 -9.06
C ASN A 150 28.23 -6.84 -9.87
N ILE A 151 28.78 -6.63 -11.07
CA ILE A 151 28.35 -5.56 -11.98
C ILE A 151 26.93 -5.82 -12.50
N SER A 152 26.56 -7.07 -12.77
CA SER A 152 25.21 -7.41 -13.24
C SER A 152 24.14 -7.03 -12.21
N GLY A 153 24.33 -7.43 -10.96
CA GLY A 153 23.40 -7.09 -9.88
C GLY A 153 23.30 -5.58 -9.63
N MET A 154 24.41 -4.86 -9.78
CA MET A 154 24.45 -3.40 -9.70
C MET A 154 23.56 -2.76 -10.77
N ILE A 155 23.68 -3.21 -12.02
CA ILE A 155 22.85 -2.71 -13.13
C ILE A 155 21.38 -3.06 -12.89
N GLU A 156 21.07 -4.31 -12.49
CA GLU A 156 19.71 -4.74 -12.16
C GLU A 156 19.07 -3.90 -11.05
N THR A 157 19.88 -3.38 -10.12
CA THR A 157 19.41 -2.49 -9.05
C THR A 157 19.12 -1.07 -9.56
N LEU A 158 19.94 -0.55 -10.49
CA LEU A 158 19.84 0.82 -10.99
C LEU A 158 18.83 0.98 -12.13
N GLU A 159 18.62 -0.03 -12.95
CA GLU A 159 17.76 0.05 -14.14
C GLU A 159 16.31 0.46 -13.80
N PRO A 160 15.65 -0.12 -12.77
CA PRO A 160 14.31 0.33 -12.39
C PRO A 160 14.27 1.78 -11.91
N LEU A 161 15.35 2.30 -11.32
CA LEU A 161 15.43 3.70 -10.90
C LEU A 161 15.53 4.63 -12.10
N HIS A 162 16.32 4.28 -13.10
CA HIS A 162 16.37 5.03 -14.36
C HIS A 162 15.03 5.05 -15.07
N ALA A 163 14.35 3.90 -15.15
CA ALA A 163 13.01 3.82 -15.72
C ALA A 163 12.01 4.79 -15.02
N THR A 164 12.16 5.03 -13.71
CA THR A 164 11.29 6.00 -13.01
C THR A 164 11.54 7.45 -13.39
N ILE A 165 12.79 7.85 -13.64
CA ILE A 165 13.10 9.24 -14.04
C ILE A 165 12.80 9.47 -15.53
N GLU A 166 12.95 8.45 -16.38
CA GLU A 166 12.59 8.48 -17.80
C GLU A 166 11.08 8.65 -18.01
N HIS A 167 10.25 8.11 -17.10
CA HIS A 167 8.81 8.32 -17.12
C HIS A 167 8.42 9.80 -16.84
N GLY A 168 9.33 10.60 -16.31
CA GLY A 168 9.16 12.02 -16.06
C GLY A 168 8.57 12.37 -14.68
N SER A 169 8.69 13.64 -14.31
CA SER A 169 8.18 14.16 -13.04
C SER A 169 6.67 14.43 -13.10
N THR A 170 5.94 13.96 -12.09
CA THR A 170 4.51 14.24 -11.88
C THR A 170 4.25 15.24 -10.75
N THR A 171 5.22 15.41 -9.84
CA THR A 171 5.11 16.33 -8.70
C THR A 171 6.20 17.39 -8.72
N VAL A 172 5.99 18.49 -7.98
CA VAL A 172 6.99 19.57 -7.86
C VAL A 172 8.29 19.04 -7.24
N ASN A 173 8.19 18.15 -6.25
CA ASN A 173 9.35 17.54 -5.61
C ASN A 173 10.14 16.63 -6.58
N GLU A 174 9.46 15.89 -7.44
CA GLU A 174 10.09 15.08 -8.49
C GLU A 174 10.75 15.97 -9.55
N ARG A 175 10.12 17.08 -9.93
CA ARG A 175 10.72 18.06 -10.85
C ARG A 175 12.00 18.66 -10.28
N LYS A 176 11.97 19.12 -9.02
CA LYS A 176 13.17 19.61 -8.32
C LYS A 176 14.30 18.57 -8.26
N PHE A 177 13.95 17.29 -8.14
CA PHE A 177 14.94 16.20 -8.21
C PHE A 177 15.59 16.12 -9.59
N LEU A 178 14.80 16.16 -10.67
CA LEU A 178 15.33 16.15 -12.04
C LEU A 178 16.17 17.39 -12.34
N ASP A 179 15.71 18.57 -11.92
CA ASP A 179 16.44 19.82 -12.11
C ASP A 179 17.82 19.78 -11.43
N SER A 180 17.95 19.04 -10.32
CA SER A 180 19.19 18.96 -9.54
C SER A 180 20.12 17.81 -9.96
N TYR A 181 19.55 16.66 -10.36
CA TYR A 181 20.31 15.41 -10.53
C TYR A 181 20.04 14.69 -11.85
N GLY A 182 19.03 15.11 -12.62
CA GLY A 182 18.54 14.39 -13.79
C GLY A 182 19.58 14.26 -14.91
N ASN A 183 20.34 15.33 -15.17
CA ASN A 183 21.39 15.31 -16.20
C ASN A 183 22.51 14.33 -15.83
N ASP A 184 23.07 14.46 -14.62
CA ASP A 184 24.13 13.58 -14.11
C ASP A 184 23.70 12.10 -14.12
N LEU A 185 22.44 11.81 -13.73
CA LEU A 185 21.91 10.46 -13.73
C LEU A 185 21.72 9.92 -15.15
N THR A 186 21.22 10.73 -16.07
CA THR A 186 21.04 10.32 -17.48
C THR A 186 22.39 10.03 -18.13
N GLU A 187 23.38 10.91 -17.93
CA GLU A 187 24.74 10.71 -18.44
C GLU A 187 25.38 9.46 -17.82
N ALA A 188 25.22 9.24 -16.52
CA ALA A 188 25.67 8.01 -15.86
C ALA A 188 25.00 6.76 -16.45
N HIS A 189 23.73 6.81 -16.84
CA HIS A 189 23.04 5.70 -17.49
C HIS A 189 23.60 5.42 -18.88
N GLU A 190 23.90 6.46 -19.66
CA GLU A 190 24.52 6.31 -20.98
C GLU A 190 25.88 5.60 -20.89
N TYR A 191 26.71 5.97 -19.91
CA TYR A 191 27.97 5.28 -19.65
C TYR A 191 27.76 3.79 -19.33
N ILE A 192 26.75 3.44 -18.53
CA ILE A 192 26.39 2.03 -18.26
C ILE A 192 25.95 1.31 -19.54
N ARG A 193 25.14 1.94 -20.39
CA ARG A 193 24.69 1.36 -21.67
C ARG A 193 25.86 1.11 -22.62
N ARG A 194 26.80 2.06 -22.71
CA ARG A 194 28.04 1.91 -23.51
C ARG A 194 28.92 0.79 -22.97
N PHE A 195 29.12 0.73 -21.65
CA PHE A 195 29.84 -0.36 -20.99
C PHE A 195 29.22 -1.74 -21.32
N GLN A 196 27.89 -1.87 -21.35
CA GLN A 196 27.25 -3.14 -21.70
C GLN A 196 27.55 -3.60 -23.13
N GLN A 197 27.81 -2.65 -24.04
CA GLN A 197 28.16 -2.92 -25.44
C GLN A 197 29.67 -3.15 -25.64
N THR A 198 30.51 -2.28 -25.09
CA THR A 198 31.96 -2.26 -25.33
C THR A 198 32.76 -3.10 -24.33
N ARG A 199 32.20 -3.33 -23.14
CA ARG A 199 32.90 -3.91 -21.97
C ARG A 199 34.11 -3.10 -21.49
N ASP A 200 34.21 -1.82 -21.87
CA ASP A 200 35.28 -0.92 -21.42
C ASP A 200 35.07 -0.46 -19.98
N GLN A 201 36.02 -0.79 -19.10
CA GLN A 201 35.97 -0.43 -17.68
C GLN A 201 36.02 1.09 -17.45
N ASN A 202 36.57 1.88 -18.38
CA ASN A 202 36.59 3.33 -18.23
C ASN A 202 35.18 3.92 -18.22
N GLU A 203 34.28 3.41 -19.05
CA GLU A 203 32.87 3.83 -19.09
C GLU A 203 32.20 3.59 -17.73
N LEU A 204 32.47 2.44 -17.12
CA LEU A 204 31.94 2.09 -15.80
C LEU A 204 32.49 3.00 -14.69
N ILE A 205 33.77 3.40 -14.77
CA ILE A 205 34.38 4.34 -13.81
C ILE A 205 33.74 5.73 -13.92
N GLN A 206 33.50 6.22 -15.15
CA GLN A 206 32.84 7.52 -15.37
C GLN A 206 31.40 7.51 -14.84
N ALA A 207 30.64 6.44 -15.10
CA ALA A 207 29.30 6.28 -14.54
C ALA A 207 29.31 6.40 -13.00
N TRP A 208 30.25 5.71 -12.35
CA TRP A 208 30.35 5.71 -10.89
C TRP A 208 30.75 7.05 -10.30
N HIS A 209 31.57 7.83 -10.99
CA HIS A 209 31.90 9.18 -10.56
C HIS A 209 30.63 10.04 -10.40
N LEU A 210 29.77 10.03 -11.41
CA LEU A 210 28.49 10.75 -11.41
C LEU A 210 27.53 10.20 -10.34
N TYR A 211 27.35 8.88 -10.28
CA TYR A 211 26.50 8.26 -9.25
C TYR A 211 26.95 8.59 -7.83
N TYR A 212 28.26 8.59 -7.57
CA TYR A 212 28.80 8.89 -6.25
C TYR A 212 28.60 10.36 -5.89
N GLN A 213 28.79 11.28 -6.84
CA GLN A 213 28.49 12.71 -6.66
C GLN A 213 27.01 12.89 -6.24
N VAL A 214 26.08 12.35 -7.03
CA VAL A 214 24.64 12.40 -6.73
C VAL A 214 24.34 11.78 -5.36
N PHE A 215 24.92 10.62 -5.05
CA PHE A 215 24.73 9.94 -3.77
C PHE A 215 25.13 10.82 -2.58
N THR A 216 26.26 11.52 -2.64
CA THR A 216 26.73 12.39 -1.56
C THR A 216 25.86 13.63 -1.35
N CYS A 217 25.38 14.24 -2.44
CA CYS A 217 24.44 15.36 -2.40
C CYS A 217 23.11 14.95 -1.77
N ILE A 218 22.52 13.85 -2.24
CA ILE A 218 21.26 13.33 -1.71
C ILE A 218 21.39 12.99 -0.22
N ARG A 219 22.49 12.34 0.19
CA ARG A 219 22.74 12.01 1.61
C ARG A 219 22.67 13.24 2.51
N THR A 220 23.30 14.33 2.06
CA THR A 220 23.35 15.61 2.81
C THR A 220 21.97 16.25 2.86
N GLN A 221 21.25 16.28 1.74
CA GLN A 221 19.90 16.81 1.67
C GLN A 221 18.94 16.03 2.58
N LEU A 222 18.94 14.69 2.50
CA LEU A 222 18.09 13.84 3.33
C LEU A 222 18.35 14.06 4.83
N ALA A 223 19.60 14.26 5.26
CA ALA A 223 19.92 14.51 6.67
C ALA A 223 19.20 15.75 7.23
N ASN A 224 18.93 16.76 6.39
CA ASN A 224 18.35 18.04 6.80
C ASN A 224 16.82 18.13 6.66
N ILE A 225 16.17 17.23 5.91
CA ILE A 225 14.71 17.28 5.70
C ILE A 225 13.99 16.71 6.93
N THR A 226 13.29 17.57 7.66
CA THR A 226 12.45 17.22 8.83
C THR A 226 10.95 17.29 8.56
N SER A 227 10.54 18.02 7.52
CA SER A 227 9.14 18.17 7.13
C SER A 227 9.00 18.30 5.62
N LEU A 228 7.81 17.97 5.12
CA LEU A 228 7.44 18.03 3.71
C LEU A 228 6.12 18.80 3.58
N GLU A 229 5.99 19.59 2.53
CA GLU A 229 4.71 20.21 2.19
C GLU A 229 3.96 19.35 1.17
N LEU A 230 2.73 18.98 1.51
CA LEU A 230 1.88 18.04 0.79
C LEU A 230 1.66 18.49 -0.66
N GLU A 231 1.47 19.79 -0.89
CA GLU A 231 1.31 20.35 -2.23
C GLU A 231 2.49 20.05 -3.18
N HIS A 232 3.71 19.94 -2.63
CA HIS A 232 4.91 19.69 -3.43
C HIS A 232 5.12 18.21 -3.72
N ILE A 233 4.71 17.33 -2.80
CA ILE A 233 4.93 15.88 -2.89
C ILE A 233 3.71 15.11 -3.40
N SER A 234 2.51 15.70 -3.33
CA SER A 234 1.25 15.14 -3.82
C SER A 234 0.19 16.26 -4.01
N PRO A 235 0.22 16.98 -5.15
CA PRO A 235 -0.82 17.97 -5.45
C PRO A 235 -2.21 17.32 -5.59
N ARG A 236 -2.27 16.04 -6.00
CA ARG A 236 -3.53 15.28 -6.11
C ARG A 236 -4.22 15.14 -4.75
N LEU A 237 -3.47 14.87 -3.67
CA LEU A 237 -4.08 14.82 -2.34
C LEU A 237 -4.57 16.19 -1.91
N THR A 238 -3.78 17.24 -2.13
CA THR A 238 -4.18 18.62 -1.77
C THR A 238 -5.49 19.04 -2.44
N ILE A 239 -5.64 18.76 -3.74
CA ILE A 239 -6.80 19.18 -4.54
C ILE A 239 -7.99 18.23 -4.31
N ASN A 240 -7.78 16.93 -4.36
CA ASN A 240 -8.87 15.96 -4.37
C ASN A 240 -9.37 15.58 -2.97
N CYS A 241 -8.57 15.74 -1.91
CA CYS A 241 -8.97 15.36 -0.55
C CYS A 241 -9.64 16.52 0.19
N GLN A 242 -10.82 16.90 -0.28
CA GLN A 242 -11.68 17.90 0.38
C GLN A 242 -13.08 17.31 0.56
N ASN A 243 -13.51 17.16 1.81
CA ASN A 243 -14.83 16.65 2.21
C ASN A 243 -15.21 15.34 1.48
N LEU A 244 -14.44 14.29 1.70
CA LEU A 244 -14.61 13.00 1.05
C LEU A 244 -15.79 12.20 1.62
N GLU A 245 -16.25 11.21 0.85
CA GLU A 245 -17.15 10.17 1.34
C GLU A 245 -16.37 9.11 2.13
N LEU A 246 -15.07 8.97 1.84
CA LEU A 246 -14.20 8.00 2.49
C LEU A 246 -14.06 8.25 3.98
N ALA A 247 -14.28 7.21 4.78
CA ALA A 247 -14.07 7.24 6.21
C ALA A 247 -12.58 7.44 6.53
N VAL A 248 -12.30 8.13 7.64
CA VAL A 248 -10.97 8.18 8.23
C VAL A 248 -10.52 6.72 8.49
N PRO A 249 -9.30 6.32 8.07
CA PRO A 249 -8.85 4.95 8.25
C PRO A 249 -8.97 4.48 9.71
N GLY A 250 -9.58 3.30 9.91
CA GLY A 250 -9.71 2.68 11.22
C GLY A 250 -10.85 3.23 12.11
N THR A 251 -11.64 4.19 11.64
CA THR A 251 -12.77 4.75 12.43
C THR A 251 -14.13 4.22 12.02
N TYR A 252 -14.20 3.36 10.99
CA TYR A 252 -15.47 2.79 10.53
C TYR A 252 -16.02 1.79 11.55
N GLU A 253 -17.26 2.02 11.98
CA GLU A 253 -18.00 1.10 12.84
C GLU A 253 -19.38 0.82 12.25
N PRO A 254 -19.85 -0.43 12.25
CA PRO A 254 -21.22 -0.73 11.84
C PRO A 254 -22.22 -0.02 12.76
N HIS A 255 -23.32 0.47 12.19
CA HIS A 255 -24.41 1.19 12.87
C HIS A 255 -24.07 2.58 13.44
N LYS A 256 -22.85 3.09 13.26
CA LYS A 256 -22.50 4.49 13.56
C LYS A 256 -22.34 5.30 12.27
N SER A 257 -22.61 6.60 12.35
CA SER A 257 -22.30 7.53 11.27
C SER A 257 -20.79 7.55 11.03
N SER A 258 -20.37 7.37 9.78
CA SER A 258 -18.94 7.35 9.43
C SER A 258 -18.32 8.73 9.58
N ILE A 259 -17.18 8.79 10.24
CA ILE A 259 -16.34 9.98 10.34
C ILE A 259 -15.53 10.05 9.05
N THR A 260 -15.89 10.96 8.14
CA THR A 260 -15.26 11.04 6.81
C THR A 260 -14.07 11.98 6.80
N ILE A 261 -13.19 11.81 5.82
CA ILE A 261 -12.00 12.63 5.66
C ILE A 261 -12.42 14.02 5.20
N ARG A 262 -12.22 15.04 6.05
CA ARG A 262 -12.43 16.44 5.70
C ARG A 262 -11.28 16.96 4.85
N ASN A 263 -10.05 16.79 5.31
CA ASN A 263 -8.84 17.07 4.54
C ASN A 263 -7.60 16.44 5.20
N ILE A 264 -6.48 16.46 4.48
CA ILE A 264 -5.16 16.08 4.99
C ILE A 264 -4.37 17.36 5.27
N GLN A 265 -3.68 17.43 6.41
CA GLN A 265 -2.86 18.60 6.76
C GLN A 265 -1.71 18.79 5.76
N SER A 266 -1.42 20.04 5.41
CA SER A 266 -0.40 20.38 4.41
C SER A 266 1.01 19.99 4.83
N SER A 267 1.37 20.22 6.10
CA SER A 267 2.72 19.93 6.58
C SER A 267 2.81 18.52 7.15
N ILE A 268 3.66 17.69 6.54
CA ILE A 268 3.94 16.31 6.94
C ILE A 268 5.28 16.27 7.65
N LYS A 269 5.30 15.80 8.90
CA LYS A 269 6.55 15.67 9.67
C LYS A 269 7.23 14.34 9.38
N ILE A 270 8.54 14.35 9.23
CA ILE A 270 9.35 13.12 9.12
C ILE A 270 9.93 12.83 10.50
N ILE A 271 9.71 11.61 10.99
CA ILE A 271 10.31 11.16 12.25
C ILE A 271 11.75 10.73 12.00
N THR A 272 12.69 11.34 12.71
CA THR A 272 14.12 11.05 12.62
C THR A 272 14.44 9.65 13.18
N SER A 273 14.47 8.67 12.28
CA SER A 273 14.80 7.28 12.56
C SER A 273 15.37 6.62 11.31
N LYS A 274 15.85 5.37 11.40
CA LYS A 274 16.34 4.62 10.23
C LYS A 274 15.30 4.51 9.11
N GLN A 275 14.03 4.30 9.49
CA GLN A 275 12.93 4.10 8.53
C GLN A 275 12.25 5.41 8.10
N ARG A 276 12.56 6.54 8.76
CA ARG A 276 12.05 7.88 8.45
C ARG A 276 10.52 7.94 8.17
N PRO A 277 9.66 7.36 9.01
CA PRO A 277 8.24 7.33 8.74
C PRO A 277 7.62 8.74 8.77
N ARG A 278 6.55 8.92 8.00
CA ARG A 278 5.85 10.20 7.86
C ARG A 278 4.70 10.26 8.87
N LYS A 279 4.69 11.29 9.71
CA LYS A 279 3.55 11.62 10.56
C LYS A 279 2.58 12.48 9.75
N ILE A 280 1.44 11.90 9.42
CA ILE A 280 0.37 12.53 8.66
C ILE A 280 -0.79 12.81 9.61
N SER A 281 -1.41 13.96 9.45
CA SER A 281 -2.60 14.35 10.20
C SER A 281 -3.79 14.51 9.25
N ILE A 282 -4.89 13.84 9.57
CA ILE A 282 -6.13 13.87 8.81
C ILE A 282 -7.21 14.51 9.67
N LYS A 283 -7.88 15.54 9.15
CA LYS A 283 -9.02 16.14 9.83
C LYS A 283 -10.28 15.35 9.48
N GLY A 284 -11.03 14.92 10.49
CA GLY A 284 -12.33 14.26 10.32
C GLY A 284 -13.47 15.26 10.09
N SER A 285 -14.60 14.75 9.61
CA SER A 285 -15.85 15.51 9.48
C SER A 285 -16.42 15.95 10.83
N ASP A 286 -16.05 15.24 11.90
CA ASP A 286 -16.31 15.56 13.31
C ASP A 286 -15.48 16.74 13.84
N GLY A 287 -14.50 17.22 13.07
CA GLY A 287 -13.63 18.32 13.42
C GLY A 287 -12.36 17.93 14.17
N TYR A 288 -12.20 16.65 14.57
CA TYR A 288 -11.02 16.16 15.27
C TYR A 288 -9.87 15.83 14.30
N GLU A 289 -8.66 15.81 14.83
CA GLU A 289 -7.44 15.48 14.10
C GLU A 289 -7.01 14.05 14.42
N TYR A 290 -6.83 13.25 13.36
CA TYR A 290 -6.43 11.85 13.42
C TYR A 290 -5.01 11.72 12.89
N VAL A 291 -4.11 11.25 13.75
CA VAL A 291 -2.68 11.16 13.44
C VAL A 291 -2.33 9.74 13.01
N PHE A 292 -1.67 9.63 11.87
CA PHE A 292 -1.19 8.37 11.30
C PHE A 292 0.31 8.38 11.10
N LEU A 293 0.89 7.18 11.17
CA LEU A 293 2.28 6.93 10.85
C LEU A 293 2.36 6.15 9.53
N LEU A 294 2.80 6.82 8.47
CA LEU A 294 3.01 6.22 7.17
C LEU A 294 4.43 5.65 7.08
N LYS A 295 4.51 4.33 6.87
CA LYS A 295 5.74 3.55 6.80
C LYS A 295 5.89 2.98 5.38
N GLY A 296 6.96 3.34 4.66
CA GLY A 296 7.12 2.99 3.23
C GLY A 296 7.94 1.72 2.95
N HIS A 297 8.63 1.16 3.94
CA HIS A 297 9.55 0.02 3.78
C HIS A 297 9.15 -1.21 4.62
N GLU A 298 7.91 -1.27 5.09
CA GLU A 298 7.44 -2.34 5.99
C GLU A 298 6.15 -2.98 5.46
N ASP A 299 6.06 -4.30 5.59
CA ASP A 299 4.83 -5.05 5.38
C ASP A 299 3.99 -5.02 6.66
N LEU A 300 2.96 -4.17 6.67
CA LEU A 300 2.13 -3.93 7.85
C LEU A 300 1.08 -5.04 8.10
N ARG A 301 1.03 -6.09 7.28
CA ARG A 301 0.08 -7.21 7.49
C ARG A 301 0.35 -7.96 8.78
N GLN A 302 1.60 -7.99 9.25
CA GLN A 302 1.94 -8.56 10.55
C GLN A 302 1.38 -7.69 11.69
N ASP A 303 1.59 -6.38 11.63
CA ASP A 303 1.06 -5.41 12.60
C ASP A 303 -0.48 -5.49 12.68
N GLU A 304 -1.17 -5.59 11.54
CA GLU A 304 -2.63 -5.77 11.48
C GLU A 304 -3.09 -7.03 12.22
N ARG A 305 -2.45 -8.18 11.96
CA ARG A 305 -2.80 -9.45 12.61
C ARG A 305 -2.55 -9.41 14.12
N VAL A 306 -1.47 -8.75 14.54
CA VAL A 306 -1.17 -8.55 15.96
C VAL A 306 -2.25 -7.66 16.61
N MET A 307 -2.69 -6.61 15.93
CA MET A 307 -3.81 -5.79 16.40
C MET A 307 -5.13 -6.55 16.48
N GLN A 308 -5.42 -7.46 15.53
CA GLN A 308 -6.57 -8.36 15.64
C GLN A 308 -6.46 -9.27 16.87
N LEU A 309 -5.28 -9.82 17.13
CA LEU A 309 -5.04 -10.63 18.32
C LEU A 309 -5.24 -9.81 19.60
N PHE A 310 -4.76 -8.57 19.66
CA PHE A 310 -4.99 -7.69 20.81
C PHE A 310 -6.46 -7.30 20.97
N GLY A 311 -7.18 -7.05 19.87
CA GLY A 311 -8.62 -6.87 19.91
C GLY A 311 -9.31 -8.10 20.51
N LEU A 312 -8.92 -9.28 20.07
CA LEU A 312 -9.41 -10.55 20.60
C LEU A 312 -9.07 -10.69 22.10
N VAL A 313 -7.82 -10.45 22.51
CA VAL A 313 -7.39 -10.50 23.92
C VAL A 313 -8.15 -9.51 24.79
N ASN A 314 -8.39 -8.28 24.31
CA ASN A 314 -9.16 -7.27 25.02
C ASN A 314 -10.65 -7.64 25.14
N GLU A 315 -11.19 -8.47 24.26
CA GLU A 315 -12.52 -9.09 24.46
C GLU A 315 -12.47 -10.30 25.41
N PHE A 316 -11.29 -10.88 25.63
CA PHE A 316 -11.07 -11.97 26.56
C PHE A 316 -10.87 -11.51 28.01
N LEU A 317 -10.19 -10.38 28.21
CA LEU A 317 -9.98 -9.69 29.49
C LEU A 317 -11.22 -8.89 29.92
#